data_AF-A0ABC8TZD5-F1
#
_entry.id   AF-A0ABC8TZD5-F1
#
_cell.length_a   1.000
_cell.length_b   1.000
_cell.length_c   1.000
_cell.angle_alpha   90.00
_cell.angle_beta   90.00
_cell.angle_gamma   90.00
#
_symmetry.space_group_name_H-M   'P 1'
#
loop_
_entity.id
_entity.type
_entity.pdbx_description
1 polymer ?
#
loop_
_entity_poly.entity_id
_entity_poly.type
_entity_poly.pdbx_seq_one_letter_code
_entity_poly.pdbx_strand_id
1 'polypeptide(L)'
;MSAASVRSLFGPFVELVKSWNLPGWLVHWGHPGNMAVVLFAMGGYGTYLGFRIRFSDDVEEKAKAKDLHPKLLGGMFFFFALGATGGMTSLLTSDKPIFESPHAVTGFIGLALLTAQTILPSLFEGNPGLRNVHGILGSGIMTLFLVHAALGLQLGLSY
;
A
#
# COMPACT_ATOMS: atom_id res chain seq x y z
N MET A 1 0.94 -14.13 -14.48
CA MET A 1 0.75 -13.21 -15.62
C MET A 1 2.11 -12.94 -16.25
N SER A 2 2.20 -12.80 -17.58
CA SER A 2 3.47 -12.43 -18.25
C SER A 2 3.62 -10.90 -18.35
N ALA A 3 4.84 -10.39 -18.57
CA ALA A 3 5.08 -8.96 -18.78
C ALA A 3 4.28 -8.41 -19.98
N ALA A 4 4.09 -9.21 -21.03
CA ALA A 4 3.25 -8.87 -22.18
C ALA A 4 1.76 -8.74 -21.79
N SER A 5 1.25 -9.62 -20.93
CA SER A 5 -0.12 -9.51 -20.41
C SER A 5 -0.33 -8.24 -19.60
N VAL A 6 0.63 -7.86 -18.76
CA VAL A 6 0.55 -6.61 -17.97
C VAL A 6 0.58 -5.38 -18.88
N ARG A 7 1.48 -5.35 -19.88
CA ARG A 7 1.53 -4.26 -20.87
C ARG A 7 0.22 -4.11 -21.64
N SER A 8 -0.38 -5.22 -22.08
CA SER A 8 -1.67 -5.20 -22.78
C SER A 8 -2.79 -4.66 -21.88
N LEU A 9 -2.86 -5.13 -20.63
CA LEU A 9 -3.88 -4.69 -19.67
C LEU A 9 -3.78 -3.21 -19.30
N PHE A 10 -2.55 -2.69 -19.16
CA PHE A 10 -2.29 -1.31 -18.77
C PHE A 10 -2.16 -0.33 -19.94
N GLY A 11 -2.03 -0.82 -21.18
CA GLY A 11 -1.89 -0.02 -22.39
C GLY A 11 -2.90 1.12 -22.52
N PRO A 12 -4.22 0.88 -22.33
CA PRO A 12 -5.22 1.95 -22.40
C PRO A 12 -5.00 3.07 -21.38
N PHE A 13 -4.53 2.75 -20.17
CA PHE A 13 -4.24 3.75 -19.13
C PHE A 13 -2.97 4.55 -19.46
N VAL A 14 -1.95 3.88 -19.99
CA VAL A 14 -0.71 4.54 -20.46
C VAL A 14 -1.03 5.55 -21.55
N GLU A 15 -1.81 5.17 -22.55
CA GLU A 15 -2.19 6.07 -23.65
C GLU A 15 -3.08 7.22 -23.16
N LEU A 16 -3.98 6.97 -22.20
CA LEU A 16 -4.76 8.04 -21.56
C LEU A 16 -3.85 9.05 -20.84
N VAL A 17 -2.91 8.59 -20.01
CA VAL A 17 -1.99 9.49 -19.28
C VAL A 17 -1.11 10.29 -20.24
N LYS A 18 -0.61 9.68 -21.32
CA LYS A 18 0.14 10.39 -22.37
C LYS A 18 -0.70 11.47 -23.05
N SER A 19 -1.99 11.22 -23.30
CA SER A 19 -2.90 12.19 -23.94
C SER A 19 -3.09 13.48 -23.14
N TRP A 20 -2.89 13.43 -21.82
CA TRP A 20 -3.03 14.60 -20.94
C TRP A 20 -1.83 15.55 -20.98
N ASN A 21 -0.72 15.15 -21.63
CA ASN A 21 0.50 15.95 -21.77
C ASN A 21 0.99 16.53 -20.43
N LEU A 22 0.96 15.71 -19.38
CA LEU A 22 1.38 16.12 -18.04
C LEU A 22 2.89 16.39 -17.99
N PRO A 23 3.36 17.31 -17.14
CA PRO A 23 4.79 17.51 -16.91
C PRO A 23 5.46 16.20 -16.46
N GLY A 24 6.64 15.88 -17.01
CA GLY A 24 7.35 14.63 -16.70
C GLY A 24 7.63 14.44 -15.21
N TRP A 25 7.94 15.51 -14.48
CA TRP A 25 8.14 15.45 -13.03
C TRP A 25 6.89 14.97 -12.28
N LEU A 26 5.68 15.30 -12.77
CA LEU A 26 4.43 14.90 -12.14
C LEU A 26 4.13 13.42 -12.42
N VAL A 27 4.42 12.94 -13.62
CA VAL A 27 4.29 11.51 -13.98
C VAL A 27 5.27 10.65 -13.19
N HIS A 28 6.48 11.18 -12.95
CA HIS A 28 7.55 10.49 -12.23
C HIS A 28 7.32 10.46 -10.72
N TRP A 29 7.01 11.62 -10.11
CA TRP A 29 6.92 11.76 -8.66
C TRP A 29 5.49 11.67 -8.10
N GLY A 30 4.46 11.67 -8.95
CA GLY A 30 3.06 11.63 -8.52
C GLY A 30 2.71 10.39 -7.69
N HIS A 31 3.16 9.21 -8.13
CA HIS A 31 2.99 7.96 -7.37
C HIS A 31 3.69 7.99 -6.00
N PRO A 32 5.04 8.17 -5.91
CA PRO A 32 5.72 8.13 -4.62
C PRO A 32 5.27 9.25 -3.67
N GLY A 33 4.95 10.44 -4.18
CA GLY A 33 4.42 11.54 -3.38
C GLY A 33 3.08 11.20 -2.73
N ASN A 34 2.11 10.72 -3.52
CA ASN A 34 0.80 10.32 -2.98
C ASN A 34 0.90 9.13 -2.04
N MET A 35 1.73 8.13 -2.38
CA MET A 35 1.89 6.94 -1.54
C MET A 35 2.59 7.23 -0.22
N ALA A 36 3.49 8.22 -0.16
CA ALA A 36 4.07 8.68 1.11
C ALA A 36 2.97 9.22 2.04
N VAL A 37 2.07 10.06 1.54
CA VAL A 37 0.95 10.60 2.34
C VAL A 37 0.07 9.46 2.87
N VAL A 38 -0.32 8.52 2.00
CA VAL A 38 -1.17 7.38 2.40
C VAL A 38 -0.44 6.50 3.43
N LEU A 39 0.83 6.17 3.20
CA LEU A 39 1.62 5.33 4.10
C LEU A 39 1.74 5.95 5.49
N PHE A 40 2.11 7.22 5.59
CA PHE A 40 2.35 7.85 6.89
C PHE A 40 1.06 8.29 7.57
N ALA A 41 0.15 8.96 6.86
CA ALA A 41 -1.08 9.48 7.45
C ALA A 41 -2.10 8.38 7.74
N MET A 42 -2.30 7.44 6.82
CA MET A 42 -3.30 6.38 7.01
C MET A 42 -2.67 5.13 7.62
N GLY A 43 -1.55 4.67 7.07
CA GLY A 43 -0.86 3.48 7.56
C GLY A 43 -0.19 3.68 8.91
N GLY A 44 0.55 4.78 9.07
CA GLY A 44 1.25 5.13 10.31
C GLY A 44 0.26 5.39 11.44
N TYR A 45 -0.68 6.33 11.24
CA TYR A 45 -1.68 6.64 12.26
C TYR A 45 -2.64 5.45 12.51
N GLY A 46 -3.07 4.75 11.46
CA GLY A 46 -3.88 3.55 11.59
C GLY A 46 -3.21 2.47 12.43
N THR A 47 -1.93 2.20 12.17
CA THR A 47 -1.14 1.24 12.95
C THR A 47 -0.96 1.67 14.39
N TYR A 48 -0.69 2.96 14.63
CA TYR A 48 -0.66 3.54 15.97
C TYR A 48 -1.98 3.28 16.73
N LEU A 49 -3.13 3.52 16.08
CA LEU A 49 -4.43 3.22 16.69
C LEU A 49 -4.61 1.73 16.99
N GLY A 50 -4.06 0.83 16.16
CA GLY A 50 -4.02 -0.61 16.44
C GLY A 50 -3.33 -0.92 17.76
N PHE A 51 -2.22 -0.24 18.06
CA PHE A 51 -1.55 -0.33 19.36
C PHE A 51 -2.38 0.27 20.50
N ARG A 52 -3.09 1.39 20.26
CA ARG A 52 -3.99 1.98 21.27
C ARG A 52 -5.16 1.07 21.62
N ILE A 53 -5.74 0.37 20.64
CA ILE A 53 -6.77 -0.66 20.88
C ILE A 53 -6.24 -1.74 21.83
N ARG A 54 -4.97 -2.14 21.66
CA ARG A 54 -4.36 -3.24 22.42
C ARG A 54 -3.89 -2.84 23.81
N PHE A 55 -3.32 -1.64 23.95
CA PHE A 55 -2.50 -1.28 25.11
C PHE A 55 -2.96 -0.04 25.88
N SER A 56 -3.92 0.75 25.39
CA SER A 56 -4.45 1.88 26.18
C SER A 56 -5.33 1.39 27.33
N ASP A 57 -5.35 2.04 28.48
CA ASP A 57 -6.33 1.79 29.55
C ASP A 57 -7.53 2.75 29.50
N ASP A 58 -7.44 3.79 28.67
CA ASP A 58 -8.52 4.77 28.45
C ASP A 58 -9.62 4.16 27.56
N VAL A 59 -10.84 4.13 28.10
CA VAL A 59 -12.02 3.56 27.42
C VAL A 59 -12.46 4.40 26.23
N GLU A 60 -12.43 5.73 26.34
CA GLU A 60 -12.82 6.65 25.27
C GLU A 60 -11.81 6.58 24.12
N GLU A 61 -10.52 6.56 24.46
CA GLU A 61 -9.46 6.42 23.47
C GLU A 61 -9.53 5.06 22.75
N LYS A 62 -9.73 3.96 23.48
CA LYS A 62 -9.93 2.63 22.89
C LYS A 62 -11.15 2.61 21.96
N ALA A 63 -12.25 3.23 22.34
CA ALA A 63 -13.45 3.30 21.51
C ALA A 63 -13.19 4.07 20.20
N LYS A 64 -12.55 5.23 20.30
CA LYS A 64 -12.14 6.04 19.13
C LYS A 64 -11.17 5.27 18.23
N ALA A 65 -10.19 4.58 18.82
CA ALA A 65 -9.22 3.80 18.07
C ALA A 65 -9.87 2.62 17.33
N LYS A 66 -10.81 1.91 17.95
CA LYS A 66 -11.59 0.84 17.33
C LYS A 66 -12.42 1.33 16.14
N ASP A 67 -12.95 2.54 16.20
CA ASP A 67 -13.70 3.14 15.10
C ASP A 67 -12.79 3.58 13.94
N LEU A 68 -11.69 4.27 14.26
CA LEU A 68 -10.83 4.90 13.26
C LEU A 68 -9.84 3.93 12.60
N HIS A 69 -9.31 2.95 13.34
CA HIS A 69 -8.35 1.97 12.82
C HIS A 69 -8.84 1.29 11.53
N PRO A 70 -9.99 0.60 11.50
CA PRO A 70 -10.44 -0.07 10.28
C PRO A 70 -10.73 0.90 9.12
N LYS A 71 -11.19 2.13 9.40
CA LYS A 71 -11.43 3.14 8.36
C LYS A 71 -10.12 3.59 7.70
N LEU A 72 -9.11 3.88 8.52
CA LEU A 72 -7.81 4.33 8.02
C LEU A 72 -7.06 3.22 7.30
N LEU A 73 -7.00 1.99 7.83
CA LEU A 73 -6.31 0.90 7.15
C LEU A 73 -7.08 0.38 5.94
N GLY A 74 -8.41 0.38 5.98
CA GLY A 74 -9.24 0.09 4.80
C GLY A 74 -9.00 1.11 3.69
N GLY A 75 -8.94 2.40 4.05
CA GLY A 75 -8.57 3.45 3.10
C GLY A 75 -7.13 3.33 2.60
N MET A 76 -6.17 2.98 3.46
CA MET A 76 -4.78 2.70 3.05
C MET A 76 -4.74 1.58 2.00
N PHE A 77 -5.43 0.47 2.26
CA PHE A 77 -5.49 -0.65 1.32
C PHE A 77 -6.08 -0.23 -0.03
N PHE A 78 -7.19 0.50 -0.01
CA PHE A 78 -7.82 1.03 -1.23
C PHE A 78 -6.87 1.93 -2.03
N PHE A 79 -6.25 2.92 -1.38
CA PHE A 79 -5.35 3.84 -2.07
C PHE A 79 -4.02 3.21 -2.47
N PHE A 80 -3.53 2.18 -1.77
CA PHE A 80 -2.38 1.40 -2.22
C PHE A 80 -2.71 0.55 -3.45
N ALA A 81 -3.91 -0.03 -3.52
CA ALA A 81 -4.35 -0.75 -4.72
C ALA A 81 -4.43 0.19 -5.94
N LEU A 82 -4.99 1.39 -5.77
CA LEU A 82 -4.96 2.44 -6.81
C LEU A 82 -3.54 2.95 -7.07
N GLY A 83 -2.71 3.07 -6.05
CA GLY A 83 -1.32 3.47 -6.17
C GLY A 83 -0.52 2.50 -7.04
N ALA A 84 -0.75 1.20 -6.90
CA ALA A 84 -0.10 0.17 -7.70
C ALA A 84 -0.43 0.33 -9.19
N THR A 85 -1.65 0.74 -9.56
CA THR A 85 -1.97 1.03 -10.98
C THR A 85 -1.20 2.24 -11.50
N GLY A 86 -1.08 3.30 -10.71
CA GLY A 86 -0.27 4.47 -11.03
C GLY A 86 1.23 4.15 -11.17
N GLY A 87 1.79 3.35 -10.26
CA GLY A 87 3.18 2.93 -10.29
C GLY A 87 3.50 2.05 -11.51
N MET A 88 2.62 1.09 -11.84
CA MET A 88 2.76 0.29 -13.06
C MET A 88 2.67 1.14 -14.32
N THR A 89 1.75 2.11 -14.37
CA THR A 89 1.61 3.03 -15.50
C THR A 89 2.86 3.89 -15.69
N SER A 90 3.43 4.41 -14.60
CA SER A 90 4.67 5.21 -14.63
C SER A 90 5.87 4.42 -15.15
N LEU A 91 6.06 3.18 -14.69
CA LEU A 91 7.11 2.29 -15.18
C LEU A 91 6.95 1.94 -16.66
N LEU A 92 5.72 1.64 -17.09
CA LEU A 92 5.44 1.31 -18.49
C LEU A 92 5.58 2.52 -19.42
N THR A 93 5.25 3.72 -18.94
CA THR A 93 5.47 4.98 -19.69
C THR A 93 6.95 5.31 -19.82
N SER A 94 7.79 4.78 -18.92
CA SER A 94 9.25 4.95 -18.88
C SER A 94 10.02 3.73 -19.43
N ASP A 95 9.34 2.82 -20.13
CA ASP A 95 9.90 1.59 -20.73
C ASP A 95 10.67 0.66 -19.76
N LYS A 96 10.31 0.65 -18.47
CA LYS A 96 10.97 -0.17 -17.44
C LYS A 96 10.31 -1.56 -17.27
N PRO A 97 11.07 -2.61 -16.90
CA PRO A 97 10.51 -3.91 -16.55
C PRO A 97 9.80 -3.88 -15.18
N ILE A 98 8.65 -4.55 -15.06
CA ILE A 98 7.85 -4.57 -13.82
C ILE A 98 8.38 -5.63 -12.85
N PHE A 99 8.47 -6.89 -13.29
CA PHE A 99 8.77 -8.03 -12.39
C PHE A 99 10.24 -8.12 -11.95
N GLU A 100 11.13 -7.34 -12.56
CA GLU A 100 12.54 -7.25 -12.17
C GLU A 100 12.78 -6.14 -11.15
N SER A 101 11.79 -5.27 -10.90
CA SER A 101 11.89 -4.19 -9.93
C SER A 101 11.61 -4.70 -8.51
N PRO A 102 12.58 -4.63 -7.58
CA PRO A 102 12.35 -5.00 -6.18
C PRO A 102 11.21 -4.20 -5.54
N HIS A 103 11.03 -2.93 -5.94
CA HIS A 103 9.92 -2.09 -5.51
C HIS A 103 8.58 -2.68 -5.97
N ALA A 104 8.44 -3.03 -7.25
CA ALA A 104 7.20 -3.60 -7.77
C ALA A 104 6.86 -4.95 -7.11
N VAL A 105 7.87 -5.83 -6.95
CA VAL A 105 7.69 -7.14 -6.31
C VAL A 105 7.25 -7.01 -4.86
N THR A 106 7.91 -6.15 -4.07
CA THR A 106 7.52 -5.89 -2.68
C THR A 106 6.12 -5.27 -2.56
N GLY A 107 5.71 -4.46 -3.55
CA GLY A 107 4.35 -3.91 -3.63
C GLY A 107 3.28 -4.99 -3.81
N PHE A 108 3.49 -5.93 -4.73
CA PHE A 108 2.57 -7.06 -4.92
C PHE A 108 2.48 -7.96 -3.68
N ILE A 109 3.62 -8.28 -3.06
CA ILE A 109 3.65 -9.04 -1.80
C ILE A 109 2.89 -8.29 -0.72
N GLY A 110 3.14 -6.99 -0.57
CA GLY A 110 2.47 -6.14 0.42
C GLY A 110 0.95 -6.10 0.26
N LEU A 111 0.45 -5.96 -0.98
CA LEU A 111 -0.99 -5.98 -1.26
C LEU A 111 -1.64 -7.35 -1.00
N ALA A 112 -0.95 -8.44 -1.34
CA ALA A 112 -1.41 -9.79 -1.03
C ALA A 112 -1.51 -10.02 0.49
N LEU A 113 -0.48 -9.60 1.23
CA LEU A 113 -0.47 -9.68 2.69
C LEU A 113 -1.53 -8.77 3.33
N LEU A 114 -1.75 -7.57 2.81
CA LEU A 114 -2.83 -6.69 3.27
C LEU A 114 -4.21 -7.33 3.03
N THR A 115 -4.40 -8.01 1.90
CA THR A 115 -5.66 -8.72 1.63
C THR A 115 -5.90 -9.76 2.73
N ALA A 116 -4.89 -10.59 3.05
CA ALA A 116 -4.99 -11.51 4.18
C ALA A 116 -5.27 -10.78 5.50
N GLN A 117 -4.53 -9.70 5.80
CA GLN A 117 -4.67 -8.90 7.01
C GLN A 117 -6.08 -8.32 7.19
N THR A 118 -6.75 -7.92 6.11
CA THR A 118 -8.13 -7.39 6.14
C THR A 118 -9.18 -8.47 6.42
N ILE A 119 -8.89 -9.73 6.06
CA ILE A 119 -9.78 -10.87 6.29
C ILE A 119 -9.67 -11.36 7.74
N LEU A 120 -8.47 -11.34 8.35
CA LEU A 120 -8.23 -11.88 9.70
C LEU A 120 -9.28 -11.47 10.76
N PRO A 121 -9.72 -10.20 10.86
CA PRO A 121 -10.68 -9.79 11.87
C PRO A 121 -12.03 -10.52 11.83
N SER A 122 -12.49 -10.96 10.65
CA SER A 122 -13.76 -11.70 10.53
C SER A 122 -13.71 -13.11 11.16
N LEU A 123 -12.51 -13.59 11.48
CA LEU A 123 -12.27 -14.91 12.06
C LEU A 123 -12.03 -14.87 13.58
N PHE A 124 -12.11 -13.69 14.21
CA PHE A 124 -11.77 -13.52 15.62
C PHE A 124 -12.74 -14.19 16.59
N GLU A 125 -14.04 -14.22 16.29
CA GLU A 125 -15.07 -14.75 17.22
C GLU A 125 -14.88 -16.24 17.54
N GLY A 126 -14.32 -17.01 16.61
CA GLY A 126 -14.01 -18.44 16.82
C GLY A 126 -12.55 -18.72 17.22
N ASN A 127 -11.66 -17.72 17.18
CA ASN A 127 -10.24 -17.89 17.47
C ASN A 127 -9.60 -16.59 17.97
N PRO A 128 -9.67 -16.30 19.28
CA PRO A 128 -9.13 -15.05 19.85
C PRO A 128 -7.60 -14.93 19.69
N GLY A 129 -6.89 -16.05 19.51
CA GLY A 129 -5.45 -16.07 19.23
C GLY A 129 -5.07 -15.34 17.93
N LEU A 130 -5.99 -15.30 16.95
CA LEU A 130 -5.78 -14.57 15.69
C LEU A 130 -5.60 -13.06 15.87
N ARG A 131 -6.01 -12.49 17.00
CA ARG A 131 -5.72 -11.07 17.31
C ARG A 131 -4.23 -10.81 17.46
N ASN A 132 -3.48 -11.76 18.02
CA ASN A 132 -2.01 -11.65 18.11
C ASN A 132 -1.38 -11.82 16.72
N VAL A 133 -1.89 -12.76 15.91
CA VAL A 133 -1.45 -12.95 14.52
C VAL A 133 -1.68 -11.68 13.71
N HIS A 134 -2.86 -11.08 13.80
CA HIS A 134 -3.19 -9.80 13.15
C HIS A 134 -2.25 -8.67 13.58
N GLY A 135 -1.93 -8.57 14.87
CA GLY A 135 -0.98 -7.57 15.37
C GLY A 135 0.44 -7.75 14.82
N ILE A 136 0.95 -8.98 14.82
CA ILE A 136 2.31 -9.32 14.33
C ILE A 136 2.38 -9.15 12.82
N LEU A 137 1.42 -9.73 12.08
CA LEU A 137 1.33 -9.63 10.63
C LEU A 137 1.20 -8.18 10.18
N GLY A 138 0.29 -7.42 10.80
CA GLY A 138 0.10 -5.99 10.50
C GLY A 138 1.37 -5.17 10.72
N SER A 139 2.07 -5.40 11.83
CA SER A 139 3.34 -4.72 12.11
C SER A 139 4.41 -5.09 11.08
N GLY A 140 4.51 -6.37 10.71
CA GLY A 140 5.44 -6.83 9.67
C GLY A 140 5.13 -6.25 8.28
N ILE A 141 3.85 -6.14 7.93
CA ILE A 141 3.39 -5.49 6.69
C ILE A 141 3.80 -4.02 6.67
N MET A 142 3.68 -3.29 7.78
CA MET A 142 4.12 -1.89 7.84
C MET A 142 5.62 -1.75 7.64
N THR A 143 6.42 -2.63 8.27
CA THR A 143 7.87 -2.67 8.03
C THR A 143 8.18 -2.95 6.56
N LEU A 144 7.49 -3.91 5.93
CA LEU A 144 7.61 -4.19 4.51
C LEU A 144 7.29 -2.94 3.67
N PHE A 145 6.27 -2.16 4.02
CA PHE A 145 5.95 -0.95 3.27
C PHE A 145 6.96 0.19 3.44
N LEU A 146 7.66 0.28 4.58
CA LEU A 146 8.79 1.19 4.73
C LEU A 146 9.95 0.78 3.82
N VAL A 147 10.26 -0.52 3.75
CA VAL A 147 11.26 -1.06 2.79
C VAL A 147 10.82 -0.81 1.35
N HIS A 148 9.56 -1.08 1.02
CA HIS A 148 8.98 -0.82 -0.29
C HIS A 148 9.09 0.66 -0.69
N ALA A 149 8.83 1.59 0.24
CA ALA A 149 8.98 3.02 0.02
C ALA A 149 10.45 3.41 -0.22
N ALA A 150 11.39 2.85 0.54
CA ALA A 150 12.82 3.08 0.32
C ALA A 150 13.28 2.57 -1.06
N LEU A 151 12.83 1.39 -1.47
CA LEU A 151 13.09 0.84 -2.80
C LEU A 151 12.43 1.70 -3.91
N GLY A 152 11.26 2.27 -3.64
CA GLY A 152 10.57 3.18 -4.56
C GLY A 152 11.31 4.49 -4.75
N LEU A 153 11.83 5.07 -3.66
CA LEU A 153 12.69 6.25 -3.72
C LEU A 153 13.99 5.97 -4.48
N GLN A 154 14.65 4.84 -4.18
CA GLN A 154 15.85 4.42 -4.91
C GLN A 154 15.57 4.26 -6.42
N LEU A 155 14.44 3.64 -6.77
CA LEU A 155 14.03 3.47 -8.15
C LEU A 155 13.76 4.82 -8.83
N GLY A 156 13.02 5.73 -8.18
CA GLY A 156 12.75 7.06 -8.71
C GLY A 156 13.99 7.95 -8.85
N LEU A 157 15.06 7.71 -8.09
CA LEU A 157 16.33 8.43 -8.25
C LEU A 157 17.25 7.81 -9.32
N SER A 158 16.90 6.64 -9.85
CA SER A 158 17.75 5.90 -10.80
C SER A 158 17.51 6.25 -12.28
N TYR A 159 16.47 7.03 -12.59
CA TYR A 159 16.14 7.49 -13.95
C TYR A 159 15.40 8.83 -13.93
#